data_AF-A0A0H5CE81-F1
#
_entry.id   AF-A0A0H5CE81-F1
#
_cell.length_a   1.000
_cell.length_b   1.000
_cell.length_c   1.000
_cell.angle_alpha   90.00
_cell.angle_beta   90.00
_cell.angle_gamma   90.00
#
_symmetry.space_group_name_H-M   'P 1'
#
loop_
_entity.id
_entity.type
_entity.pdbx_description
1 polymer ?
#
loop_
_entity_poly.entity_id
_entity_poly.type
_entity_poly.pdbx_seq_one_letter_code
_entity_poly.pdbx_strand_id
1 'polypeptide(L)' 'MFVPGLPVAADGASLDEAIAEMVDALREYAEDWQRHLLDAPNHRDNWGLVQLISFCDDEQLREWLVGVAR' A
#
# COMPACT_ATOMS: atom_id res chain seq x y z
N MET A 1 11.60 3.34 1.77
CA MET A 1 10.51 3.89 2.60
C MET A 1 9.67 2.78 3.23
N PHE A 2 9.05 3.04 4.38
CA PHE A 2 8.11 2.14 5.03
C PHE A 2 6.97 2.94 5.68
N VAL A 3 5.78 2.34 5.77
CA VAL A 3 4.65 2.91 6.51
C VAL A 3 4.54 2.16 7.85
N PRO A 4 4.63 2.85 9.00
CA PRO A 4 4.52 2.19 10.30
C PRO A 4 3.23 1.37 10.40
N GLY A 5 3.36 0.10 10.76
CA GLY A 5 2.23 -0.82 10.92
C GLY A 5 1.81 -1.55 9.65
N LEU A 6 2.40 -1.26 8.48
CA LEU A 6 2.15 -2.02 7.26
C LEU A 6 3.28 -3.02 6.96
N PRO A 7 2.95 -4.22 6.46
CA PRO A 7 3.94 -5.25 6.11
C PRO A 7 4.55 -5.01 4.71
N VAL A 8 4.70 -3.75 4.30
CA VAL A 8 5.26 -3.36 3.01
C VAL A 8 6.37 -2.33 3.20
N ALA A 9 7.41 -2.48 2.41
CA ALA A 9 8.53 -1.56 2.31
C ALA A 9 8.96 -1.50 0.84
N ALA A 10 9.44 -0.34 0.43
CA ALA A 10 9.95 -0.08 -0.90
C ALA A 10 11.29 0.63 -0.82
N ASP A 11 12.15 0.53 -1.83
CA ASP A 11 13.40 1.29 -1.93
C ASP A 11 13.45 2.07 -3.25
N GLY A 12 14.51 2.84 -3.48
CA GLY A 12 14.68 3.58 -4.73
C GLY A 12 15.89 4.50 -4.71
N ALA A 13 16.46 4.82 -5.88
CA ALA A 13 17.59 5.75 -5.97
C ALA A 13 17.14 7.21 -5.71
N SER A 14 15.82 7.47 -5.74
CA SER A 14 15.21 8.73 -5.36
C SER A 14 13.92 8.50 -4.55
N LEU A 15 13.41 9.57 -3.91
CA LEU A 15 12.12 9.52 -3.22
C LEU A 15 10.97 9.21 -4.20
N ASP A 16 11.01 9.77 -5.40
CA ASP A 16 9.98 9.53 -6.42
C ASP A 16 9.94 8.07 -6.88
N GLU A 17 11.12 7.46 -7.04
CA GLU A 17 11.24 6.02 -7.32
C GLU A 17 10.72 5.17 -6.16
N ALA A 18 11.10 5.50 -4.92
CA ALA A 18 10.62 4.77 -3.75
C ALA A 18 9.10 4.87 -3.56
N ILE A 19 8.49 6.01 -3.93
CA ILE A 19 7.04 6.19 -3.92
C ILE A 19 6.39 5.33 -5.01
N ALA A 20 6.94 5.30 -6.22
CA ALA A 20 6.42 4.46 -7.30
C ALA A 20 6.47 2.98 -6.91
N GLU A 21 7.61 2.50 -6.38
CA GLU A 21 7.76 1.13 -5.90
C GLU A 21 6.81 0.84 -4.72
N MET A 22 6.56 1.81 -3.82
CA MET A 22 5.57 1.63 -2.75
C MET A 22 4.13 1.50 -3.29
N VAL A 23 3.77 2.21 -4.36
CA VAL A 23 2.46 2.05 -5.01
C VAL A 23 2.33 0.61 -5.53
N ASP A 24 3.32 0.11 -6.26
CA ASP A 24 3.33 -1.26 -6.78
C ASP A 24 3.24 -2.29 -5.63
N ALA A 25 4.06 -2.14 -4.58
CA ALA A 25 4.04 -3.03 -3.42
C ALA A 25 2.69 -3.04 -2.69
N LEU A 26 1.99 -1.90 -2.63
CA LEU A 26 0.64 -1.82 -2.05
C LEU A 26 -0.39 -2.55 -2.94
N ARG A 27 -0.27 -2.47 -4.26
CA ARG A 27 -1.12 -3.23 -5.20
C ARG A 27 -0.94 -4.73 -5.01
N GLU A 28 0.30 -5.20 -5.02
CA GLU A 28 0.64 -6.60 -4.79
C GLU A 28 0.11 -7.08 -3.43
N TYR A 29 0.30 -6.27 -2.38
CA TYR A 29 -0.22 -6.58 -1.05
C TYR A 29 -1.75 -6.72 -1.04
N ALA A 30 -2.48 -5.85 -1.76
CA ALA A 30 -3.94 -5.93 -1.84
C ALA A 30 -4.41 -7.21 -2.57
N GLU A 31 -3.71 -7.61 -3.63
CA GLU A 31 -3.98 -8.86 -4.35
C GLU A 31 -3.73 -10.09 -3.47
N ASP A 32 -2.56 -10.15 -2.83
CA ASP A 32 -2.21 -11.25 -1.91
C ASP A 32 -3.15 -11.31 -0.71
N TRP A 33 -3.60 -10.15 -0.22
CA TRP A 33 -4.57 -10.09 0.86
C TRP A 33 -5.89 -10.75 0.50
N GLN A 34 -6.43 -10.46 -0.68
CA GLN A 34 -7.65 -11.10 -1.18
C GLN A 34 -7.45 -12.58 -1.46
N ARG A 35 -6.26 -12.96 -1.94
CA ARG A 35 -5.95 -14.35 -2.32
C ARG A 35 -5.80 -15.26 -1.11
N HIS A 36 -5.07 -14.83 -0.07
CA HIS A 36 -4.76 -15.71 1.07
C HIS A 36 -4.41 -15.03 2.40
N LEU A 37 -4.30 -13.69 2.52
CA LEU A 37 -3.98 -13.05 3.81
C LEU A 37 -5.19 -12.63 4.64
N LEU A 38 -6.41 -12.58 4.08
CA LEU A 38 -7.65 -12.29 4.81
C LEU A 38 -7.78 -13.11 6.13
N ASP A 39 -7.40 -14.39 6.07
CA ASP A 39 -7.53 -15.29 7.21
C ASP A 39 -6.37 -15.20 8.21
N ALA A 40 -5.24 -14.62 7.80
CA ALA A 40 -4.04 -14.50 8.62
C ALA A 40 -4.26 -13.47 9.74
N PRO A 41 -4.13 -13.85 11.04
CA PRO A 41 -4.46 -12.96 12.16
C PRO A 41 -3.73 -11.62 12.16
N ASN A 42 -2.50 -11.56 11.65
CA ASN A 42 -1.69 -10.35 11.55
C ASN A 42 -2.02 -9.47 10.33
N HIS A 43 -2.94 -9.88 9.46
CA HIS A 43 -3.38 -9.14 8.27
C HIS A 43 -4.89 -8.87 8.24
N ARG A 44 -5.69 -9.59 9.02
CA ARG A 44 -7.15 -9.54 8.99
C ARG A 44 -7.72 -8.13 9.11
N ASP A 45 -7.12 -7.30 9.96
CA ASP A 45 -7.62 -5.94 10.23
C ASP A 45 -7.26 -4.92 9.13
N ASN A 46 -6.50 -5.32 8.11
CA ASN A 46 -6.11 -4.45 7.00
C ASN A 46 -7.20 -4.29 5.92
N TRP A 47 -8.43 -4.75 6.17
CA TRP A 47 -9.54 -4.63 5.20
C TRP A 47 -9.74 -3.20 4.69
N GLY A 48 -9.79 -2.21 5.60
CA GLY A 48 -10.01 -0.80 5.22
C GLY A 48 -8.90 -0.24 4.33
N LEU A 49 -7.64 -0.62 4.60
CA LEU A 49 -6.50 -0.28 3.76
C LEU A 49 -6.62 -0.92 2.38
N VAL A 50 -6.97 -2.21 2.30
CA VAL A 50 -7.12 -2.92 1.03
C VAL A 50 -8.25 -2.31 0.19
N GLN A 51 -9.33 -1.84 0.81
CA GLN A 51 -10.38 -1.09 0.10
C GLN A 51 -9.86 0.24 -0.45
N LEU A 52 -9.12 1.02 0.35
CA LEU A 52 -8.49 2.26 -0.10
C LEU A 52 -7.58 2.00 -1.30
N ILE A 53 -6.70 0.99 -1.20
CA ILE A 53 -5.81 0.59 -2.31
C ILE A 53 -6.64 0.23 -3.53
N SER A 54 -7.65 -0.63 -3.37
CA SER A 54 -8.42 -1.16 -4.50
C SER A 54 -9.29 -0.11 -5.21
N PHE A 55 -9.71 0.96 -4.51
CA PHE A 55 -10.56 2.01 -5.07
C PHE A 55 -9.80 3.25 -5.57
N CYS A 56 -8.57 3.47 -5.13
CA CYS A 56 -7.74 4.54 -5.64
C CYS A 56 -7.03 4.13 -6.94
N ASP A 57 -6.82 5.07 -7.85
CA ASP A 57 -5.80 4.95 -8.90
C ASP A 57 -4.39 5.22 -8.34
N ASP A 58 -3.35 5.05 -9.16
CA ASP A 58 -1.96 5.17 -8.72
C ASP A 58 -1.59 6.61 -8.35
N GLU A 59 -2.21 7.60 -8.99
CA GLU A 59 -1.99 9.02 -8.66
C GLU A 59 -2.60 9.34 -7.29
N GLN A 60 -3.82 8.88 -7.03
CA GLN A 60 -4.49 9.02 -5.74
C GLN A 60 -3.74 8.30 -4.62
N LEU A 61 -3.18 7.11 -4.88
CA LEU A 61 -2.34 6.41 -3.91
C LEU A 61 -1.03 7.15 -3.62
N ARG A 62 -0.40 7.70 -4.65
CA ARG A 62 0.76 8.57 -4.49
C ARG A 62 0.42 9.79 -3.65
N GLU A 63 -0.68 10.49 -3.94
CA GLU A 63 -1.16 11.64 -3.16
C GLU A 63 -1.40 11.28 -1.69
N TRP A 64 -2.03 10.13 -1.44
CA TRP A 64 -2.25 9.60 -0.08
C TRP A 64 -0.92 9.33 0.65
N LEU A 65 0.05 8.70 -0.01
CA LEU A 65 1.37 8.39 0.55
C LEU A 65 2.15 9.64 0.96
N VAL A 66 2.06 10.71 0.17
CA VAL A 66 2.75 11.98 0.48
C VAL A 66 1.95 12.89 1.43
N GLY A 67 0.77 12.44 1.89
CA GLY A 67 -0.06 13.17 2.84
C GLY A 67 -0.76 14.39 2.26
N VAL A 68 -1.03 14.42 0.94
CA VAL A 68 -1.88 15.45 0.33
C VAL A 68 -3.33 15.10 0.65
N ALA A 69 -3.74 15.39 1.89
CA ALA A 69 -5.15 15.43 2.24
C ALA A 69 -5.81 16.59 1.48
N ARG A 70 -6.83 16.30 0.67
CA ARG A 70 -7.81 17.31 0.27
C ARG A 70 -8.88 17.45 1.34
#